data_AF-A0A9D5MTA7-F1
#
_entry.id   AF-A0A9D5MTA7-F1
#
_cell.length_a   1.000
_cell.length_b   1.000
_cell.length_c   1.000
_cell.angle_alpha   90.00
_cell.angle_beta   90.00
_cell.angle_gamma   90.00
#
_symmetry.space_group_name_H-M   'P 1'
#
loop_
_entity.id
_entity.type
_entity.pdbx_description
1 polymer ?
#
loop_
_entity_poly.entity_id
_entity_poly.type
_entity_poly.pdbx_seq_one_letter_code
_entity_poly.pdbx_strand_id
1 'polypeptide(L)'
;MEDALWTFLYFLICIAFVEELTFRGFIQTRIRGIIKNKWLSIIIVGLMFAIMHIPFQMLKAKLPLIPFIQMDLGHLISTSILHIYFVYIYTRHNNIIAPTIAHALVGFVPYIF
;
A
#
# COMPACT_ATOMS: atom_id res chain seq x y z
N MET A 1 7.79 -21.19 -14.61
CA MET A 1 7.47 -21.58 -13.22
C MET A 1 8.52 -21.04 -12.25
N GLU A 2 9.83 -21.15 -12.56
CA GLU A 2 10.89 -20.46 -11.78
C GLU A 2 10.70 -18.94 -11.72
N ASP A 3 10.31 -18.31 -12.83
CA ASP A 3 10.07 -16.87 -12.90
C ASP A 3 8.97 -16.39 -11.93
N ALA A 4 7.84 -17.12 -11.85
CA ALA A 4 6.73 -16.78 -10.97
C ALA A 4 7.09 -16.83 -9.48
N LEU A 5 7.97 -17.77 -9.08
CA LEU A 5 8.47 -17.83 -7.70
C LEU A 5 9.30 -16.58 -7.38
N TRP A 6 10.23 -16.21 -8.26
CA TRP A 6 11.06 -15.02 -8.07
C TRP A 6 10.23 -13.74 -8.07
N THR A 7 9.25 -13.62 -8.96
CA THR A 7 8.33 -12.48 -8.95
C THR A 7 7.53 -12.42 -7.64
N PHE A 8 6.99 -13.54 -7.17
CA PHE A 8 6.25 -13.58 -5.91
C PHE A 8 7.14 -13.15 -4.74
N LEU A 9 8.37 -13.66 -4.65
CA LEU A 9 9.32 -13.26 -3.61
C LEU A 9 9.68 -11.77 -3.67
N TYR A 10 9.79 -11.21 -4.88
CA TYR A 10 9.98 -9.77 -5.06
C TYR A 10 8.78 -8.95 -4.54
N PHE A 11 7.55 -9.33 -4.90
CA PHE A 11 6.34 -8.69 -4.37
C PHE A 11 6.22 -8.85 -2.85
N LEU A 12 6.61 -10.00 -2.29
CA LEU A 12 6.51 -10.28 -0.86
C LEU A 12 7.52 -9.50 -0.04
N ILE A 13 8.80 -9.57 -0.41
CA ILE A 13 9.91 -9.07 0.41
C ILE A 13 10.23 -7.61 0.10
N CYS A 14 10.34 -7.26 -1.19
CA CYS A 14 10.81 -5.94 -1.59
C CYS A 14 9.71 -4.88 -1.61
N ILE A 15 8.47 -5.30 -1.90
CA ILE A 15 7.32 -4.39 -1.98
C ILE A 15 6.49 -4.50 -0.69
N ALA A 16 5.74 -5.59 -0.53
CA ALA A 16 4.74 -5.72 0.51
C ALA A 16 5.35 -5.59 1.91
N PHE A 17 6.41 -6.33 2.24
CA PHE A 17 7.01 -6.28 3.57
C PHE A 17 7.53 -4.89 3.94
N VAL A 18 8.23 -4.23 3.01
CA VAL A 18 8.78 -2.87 3.23
C VAL A 18 7.66 -1.87 3.44
N GLU A 19 6.61 -1.93 2.63
CA GLU A 19 5.45 -1.05 2.75
C GLU A 19 4.67 -1.32 4.04
N GLU A 20 4.42 -2.57 4.39
CA GLU A 20 3.73 -2.93 5.64
C GLU A 20 4.53 -2.52 6.88
N LEU A 21 5.84 -2.75 6.88
CA LEU A 21 6.71 -2.33 7.97
C LEU A 21 6.68 -0.81 8.13
N THR A 22 6.72 -0.07 7.03
CA THR A 22 6.69 1.40 7.03
C THR A 22 5.34 1.92 7.48
N PHE A 23 4.24 1.44 6.89
CA PHE A 23 2.91 2.00 7.14
C PHE A 23 2.27 1.45 8.41
N ARG A 24 2.32 0.14 8.66
CA ARG A 24 1.64 -0.49 9.80
C ARG A 24 2.56 -0.53 11.01
N GLY A 25 3.84 -0.80 10.78
CA GLY A 25 4.85 -0.80 11.85
C GLY A 25 5.17 0.60 12.38
N PHE A 26 5.19 1.63 11.52
CA PHE A 26 5.66 2.96 11.90
C PHE A 26 4.64 4.10 11.69
N ILE A 27 4.24 4.42 10.47
CA ILE A 27 3.46 5.65 10.18
C ILE A 27 2.10 5.62 10.88
N GLN A 28 1.33 4.53 10.73
CA GLN A 28 -0.01 4.40 11.29
C GLN A 28 0.02 4.45 12.82
N THR A 29 1.00 3.83 13.47
CA THR A 29 1.12 3.81 14.93
C THR A 29 1.47 5.20 15.48
N ARG A 30 2.37 5.93 14.81
CA ARG A 30 2.74 7.31 15.17
C ARG A 30 1.60 8.30 14.98
N ILE A 31 0.96 8.28 13.81
CA ILE A 31 -0.19 9.15 13.54
C ILE A 31 -1.36 8.83 14.49
N ARG A 32 -1.57 7.56 14.84
CA ARG A 32 -2.59 7.17 15.82
C ARG A 32 -2.30 7.71 17.23
N GLY A 33 -1.02 7.84 17.60
CA GLY A 33 -0.61 8.47 18.85
C GLY A 33 -0.88 9.97 18.90
N ILE A 34 -0.82 10.65 17.76
CA ILE A 34 -1.09 12.10 17.63
C ILE A 34 -2.59 12.37 17.46
N ILE A 35 -3.27 11.60 16.60
CA ILE A 35 -4.67 11.77 16.23
C ILE A 35 -5.55 10.76 17.01
N LYS A 36 -6.24 11.28 18.03
CA LYS A 36 -7.12 10.49 18.90
C LYS A 36 -8.32 9.88 18.18
N ASN A 37 -8.78 10.47 17.08
CA ASN A 37 -9.86 9.91 16.27
C ASN A 37 -9.32 8.77 15.37
N LYS A 38 -9.86 7.55 15.56
CA LYS A 38 -9.39 6.34 14.87
C LYS A 38 -9.55 6.45 13.36
N TRP A 39 -10.74 6.83 12.92
CA TRP A 39 -11.08 6.88 11.51
C TRP A 39 -10.32 7.98 10.79
N LEU A 40 -10.19 9.15 11.43
CA LEU A 40 -9.39 10.24 10.87
C LEU A 40 -7.92 9.83 10.69
N SER A 41 -7.33 9.16 11.68
CA SER A 41 -5.97 8.63 11.58
C SER A 41 -5.80 7.61 10.45
N ILE A 42 -6.77 6.71 10.26
CA ILE A 42 -6.73 5.72 9.17
C ILE A 42 -6.86 6.40 7.81
N ILE A 43 -7.79 7.36 7.66
CA ILE A 43 -8.02 8.09 6.40
C ILE A 43 -6.76 8.87 6.00
N ILE A 44 -6.16 9.61 6.93
CA ILE A 44 -4.94 10.40 6.65
C ILE A 44 -3.81 9.50 6.17
N VAL A 45 -3.57 8.38 6.86
CA VAL A 45 -2.49 7.46 6.47
C VAL A 45 -2.81 6.74 5.17
N GLY A 46 -4.09 6.45 4.88
CA GLY A 46 -4.51 5.93 3.58
C GLY A 46 -4.23 6.89 2.43
N LEU A 47 -4.47 8.20 2.63
CA LEU A 47 -4.09 9.22 1.65
C LEU A 47 -2.56 9.29 1.49
N MET A 48 -1.79 9.24 2.59
CA MET A 48 -0.33 9.18 2.51
C MET A 48 0.16 7.95 1.74
N PHE A 49 -0.50 6.81 1.95
CA PHE A 49 -0.22 5.56 1.24
C PHE A 49 -0.48 5.71 -0.25
N ALA A 50 -1.60 6.32 -0.68
CA ALA A 50 -1.80 6.60 -2.10
C ALA A 50 -0.80 7.64 -2.66
N ILE A 51 -0.50 8.70 -1.92
CA ILE A 51 0.42 9.76 -2.38
C ILE A 51 1.82 9.21 -2.65
N MET A 52 2.32 8.25 -1.85
CA MET A 52 3.66 7.68 -2.06
C MET A 52 3.80 6.96 -3.41
N HIS A 53 2.68 6.52 -4.02
CA HIS A 53 2.67 5.82 -5.30
C HIS A 53 2.85 6.78 -6.48
N ILE A 54 2.56 8.08 -6.30
CA ILE A 54 2.58 9.08 -7.37
C ILE A 54 3.97 9.23 -8.00
N PRO A 55 5.09 9.46 -7.28
CA PRO A 55 6.34 9.84 -7.92
C PRO A 55 6.89 8.79 -8.91
N PHE A 56 6.90 7.51 -8.51
CA PHE A 56 7.41 6.44 -9.36
C PHE A 56 6.49 6.18 -10.57
N GLN A 57 5.18 6.15 -10.36
CA GLN A 57 4.22 5.90 -11.43
C GLN A 57 4.15 7.07 -12.42
N MET A 58 4.25 8.30 -11.93
CA MET A 58 4.34 9.51 -12.75
C MET A 58 5.58 9.50 -13.65
N LEU A 59 6.74 9.10 -13.10
CA LEU A 59 7.98 8.94 -13.88
C LEU A 59 7.83 7.87 -14.97
N LYS A 60 7.18 6.74 -14.65
CA LYS A 60 6.92 5.66 -15.62
C LYS A 60 5.97 6.11 -16.74
N ALA A 61 4.93 6.90 -16.40
CA ALA A 61 3.95 7.42 -17.34
C ALA A 61 4.48 8.59 -18.20
N LYS A 62 5.60 9.21 -17.82
CA LYS A 62 6.18 10.40 -18.48
C LYS A 62 5.19 11.57 -18.56
N LEU A 63 4.33 11.71 -17.55
CA LEU A 63 3.35 12.79 -17.45
C LEU A 63 3.74 13.77 -16.34
N PRO A 64 3.39 15.07 -16.46
CA PRO A 64 3.46 15.98 -15.33
C PRO A 64 2.37 15.65 -14.31
N LEU A 65 2.50 16.21 -13.10
CA LEU A 65 1.70 15.85 -11.92
C LEU A 65 0.19 15.87 -12.15
N ILE A 66 -0.36 16.97 -12.68
CA ILE A 66 -1.82 17.13 -12.79
C ILE A 66 -2.43 16.14 -13.80
N PRO A 67 -1.91 16.01 -15.04
CA PRO A 67 -2.38 14.97 -15.96
C PRO A 67 -2.22 13.55 -15.43
N PHE A 68 -1.14 13.26 -14.70
CA PHE A 68 -0.96 11.96 -14.07
C PHE A 68 -2.05 11.68 -13.04
N ILE A 69 -2.33 12.61 -12.11
CA ILE A 69 -3.38 12.45 -11.10
C ILE A 69 -4.74 12.21 -11.76
N GLN A 70 -5.06 12.94 -12.83
CA GLN A 70 -6.33 12.77 -13.55
C GLN A 70 -6.45 11.38 -14.20
N MET A 71 -5.35 10.91 -14.80
CA MET A 71 -5.28 9.58 -15.41
C MET A 71 -5.38 8.46 -14.37
N ASP A 72 -4.71 8.62 -13.22
CA ASP A 72 -4.50 7.56 -12.24
C ASP A 72 -5.45 7.66 -11.02
N LEU A 73 -6.42 8.58 -11.04
CA LEU A 73 -7.30 8.89 -9.91
C LEU A 73 -8.00 7.64 -9.36
N GLY A 74 -8.47 6.76 -10.24
CA GLY A 74 -9.11 5.50 -9.86
C GLY A 74 -8.17 4.57 -9.08
N HIS A 75 -6.92 4.45 -9.52
CA HIS A 75 -5.90 3.66 -8.81
C HIS A 75 -5.61 4.27 -7.44
N LEU A 76 -5.35 5.58 -7.36
CA LEU A 76 -5.06 6.28 -6.09
C LEU A 76 -6.20 6.14 -5.06
N ILE A 77 -7.45 6.22 -5.50
CA ILE A 77 -8.62 5.98 -4.65
C ILE A 77 -8.64 4.53 -4.17
N SER A 78 -8.47 3.56 -5.09
CA SER A 78 -8.47 2.14 -4.74
C SER A 78 -7.35 1.78 -3.77
N THR A 79 -6.14 2.34 -3.94
CA THR A 79 -4.98 2.19 -3.05
C THR A 79 -5.26 2.77 -1.67
N SER A 80 -5.95 3.91 -1.60
CA SER A 80 -6.39 4.49 -0.32
C SER A 80 -7.41 3.61 0.41
N ILE A 81 -8.34 2.98 -0.32
CA ILE A 81 -9.34 2.06 0.26
C ILE A 81 -8.67 0.76 0.71
N LEU A 82 -7.74 0.24 -0.10
CA LEU A 82 -6.97 -0.96 0.22
C LEU A 82 -6.16 -0.80 1.51
N HIS A 83 -5.70 0.41 1.82
CA HIS A 83 -5.08 0.70 3.13
C HIS A 83 -6.00 0.33 4.31
N ILE A 84 -7.31 0.63 4.22
CA ILE A 84 -8.28 0.29 5.27
C ILE A 84 -8.33 -1.22 5.48
N TYR A 85 -8.31 -1.99 4.39
CA TYR A 85 -8.29 -3.45 4.43
C TYR A 85 -7.01 -3.99 5.10
N PHE A 86 -5.84 -3.46 4.76
CA PHE A 86 -4.59 -3.87 5.41
C PHE A 86 -4.53 -3.46 6.89
N VAL A 87 -5.06 -2.29 7.27
CA VAL A 87 -5.20 -1.91 8.69
C VAL A 87 -6.14 -2.88 9.42
N TYR A 88 -7.22 -3.33 8.77
CA TYR A 88 -8.11 -4.34 9.35
C TYR A 88 -7.37 -5.66 9.62
N ILE A 89 -6.64 -6.20 8.64
CA ILE A 89 -5.86 -7.44 8.84
C ILE A 89 -4.81 -7.26 9.93
N TYR A 90 -4.04 -6.17 9.88
CA TYR A 90 -3.03 -5.84 10.88
C TYR A 90 -3.62 -5.83 12.30
N THR A 91 -4.73 -5.11 12.50
CA THR A 91 -5.36 -4.99 13.82
C THR A 91 -6.05 -6.27 14.28
N ARG A 92 -6.45 -7.15 13.36
CA ARG A 92 -7.06 -8.45 13.70
C ARG A 92 -6.05 -9.46 14.24
N HIS A 93 -4.84 -9.47 13.69
CA HIS A 93 -3.79 -10.44 14.04
C HIS A 93 -2.62 -9.84 14.83
N ASN A 94 -2.61 -8.52 15.02
CA ASN A 94 -1.59 -7.75 15.71
C ASN A 94 -0.15 -8.07 15.26
N ASN A 95 0.03 -8.29 13.96
CA ASN A 95 1.33 -8.53 13.34
C ASN A 95 1.35 -8.00 11.90
N ILE A 96 2.56 -7.75 11.40
CA ILE A 96 2.77 -7.26 10.03
C ILE A 96 2.83 -8.38 8.98
N ILE A 97 2.98 -9.64 9.39
CA ILE A 97 3.12 -10.79 8.48
C ILE A 97 1.81 -11.01 7.71
N ALA A 98 0.67 -11.01 8.41
CA ALA A 98 -0.64 -11.22 7.80
C ALA A 98 -0.97 -10.18 6.70
N PRO A 99 -0.88 -8.85 6.94
CA PRO A 99 -1.08 -7.87 5.88
C PRO A 99 0.01 -7.94 4.80
N THR A 100 1.24 -8.36 5.13
CA THR A 100 2.33 -8.51 4.13
C THR A 100 1.98 -9.57 3.09
N ILE A 101 1.51 -10.73 3.54
CA ILE A 101 1.10 -11.81 2.63
C ILE A 101 -0.10 -11.35 1.78
N ALA A 102 -1.11 -10.75 2.41
CA ALA A 102 -2.29 -10.26 1.70
C ALA A 102 -1.91 -9.21 0.64
N HIS A 103 -1.02 -8.29 0.98
CA HIS A 103 -0.55 -7.27 0.07
C HIS A 103 0.28 -7.85 -1.08
N ALA A 104 1.18 -8.79 -0.82
CA ALA A 104 1.93 -9.49 -1.85
C ALA A 104 0.99 -10.16 -2.87
N LEU A 105 -0.10 -10.78 -2.40
CA LEU A 105 -1.10 -11.38 -3.28
C LEU A 105 -1.85 -10.35 -4.13
N VAL A 106 -2.19 -9.19 -3.57
CA VAL A 106 -2.85 -8.11 -4.33
C VAL A 106 -1.97 -7.61 -5.49
N GLY A 107 -0.64 -7.55 -5.29
CA GLY A 107 0.29 -7.18 -6.37
C GLY A 107 0.57 -8.32 -7.35
N PHE A 108 0.72 -9.54 -6.83
CA PHE A 108 1.15 -10.70 -7.62
C PHE A 108 0.05 -11.30 -8.49
N VAL A 109 -1.19 -11.39 -8.00
CA VAL A 109 -2.30 -12.03 -8.75
C VAL A 109 -2.55 -11.34 -10.10
N PRO A 110 -2.69 -10.00 -10.20
CA PRO A 110 -2.86 -9.32 -11.47
C PRO A 110 -1.61 -9.34 -12.37
N TYR A 111 -0.45 -9.76 -11.86
CA TYR A 111 0.76 -9.88 -12.67
C TYR A 111 0.81 -11.21 -13.44
N ILE A 112 0.21 -12.27 -12.87
CA ILE A 112 0.25 -13.63 -13.46
C ILE A 112 -1.00 -14.02 -14.26
N PHE A 113 -2.06 -13.22 -14.21
CA PHE A 113 -3.31 -13.39 -14.97
C PHE A 113 -3.58 -12.15 -15.82
#